data_AF-A0A6J6KJZ3-F1
#
_entry.id   AF-A0A6J6KJZ3-F1
#
_cell.length_a   1.000
_cell.length_b   1.000
_cell.length_c   1.000
_cell.angle_alpha   90.00
_cell.angle_beta   90.00
_cell.angle_gamma   90.00
#
_symmetry.space_group_name_H-M   'P 1'
#
loop_
_entity.id
_entity.type
_entity.pdbx_description
1 polymer ?
#
loop_
_entity_poly.entity_id
_entity_poly.type
_entity_poly.pdbx_seq_one_letter_code
_entity_poly.pdbx_strand_id
1 'polypeptide(L)'
;MAENWDLNTLWLALRALFPISFSAQDLINEVGEVGALDSEFVLDRVLADARRAYEKRESELSAPIMRELERKILLSVLDKKWREHLYEMDYLQEGIGLRAMAQRDPLVEYQREGYDLFSAMMDAVKEQLVGHLFSAEVQVEGDQVGAKGLTPTPAPVSQLQYSAAEIETTSSGETSRNAPCPCGSGKKYKRCHGAS
;
A
#
# COMPACT_ATOMS: atom_id res chain seq x y z
N MET A 1 22.20 6.14 -27.50
CA MET A 1 22.56 6.07 -26.07
C MET A 1 22.03 4.77 -25.47
N ALA A 2 22.38 3.62 -26.07
CA ALA A 2 21.97 2.29 -25.61
C ALA A 2 23.08 1.54 -24.84
N GLU A 3 24.28 2.13 -24.74
CA GLU A 3 25.49 1.50 -24.17
C GLU A 3 25.43 1.24 -22.64
N ASN A 4 24.42 1.74 -21.92
CA ASN A 4 24.32 1.60 -20.46
C ASN A 4 23.06 0.85 -19.95
N TRP A 5 22.29 0.19 -20.82
CA TRP A 5 21.12 -0.56 -20.37
C TRP A 5 21.51 -1.90 -19.72
N ASP A 6 21.17 -2.07 -18.44
CA ASP A 6 21.21 -3.38 -17.78
C ASP A 6 19.95 -4.18 -18.14
N LEU A 7 20.02 -4.85 -19.30
CA LEU A 7 18.93 -5.70 -19.79
C LEU A 7 18.65 -6.88 -18.86
N ASN A 8 19.64 -7.34 -18.08
CA ASN A 8 19.42 -8.46 -17.15
C ASN A 8 18.54 -8.02 -15.98
N THR A 9 18.88 -6.90 -15.35
CA THR A 9 18.07 -6.33 -14.26
C THR A 9 16.68 -5.95 -14.75
N LEU A 10 16.56 -5.37 -15.95
CA LEU A 10 15.26 -5.03 -16.53
C LEU A 10 14.37 -6.27 -16.72
N TRP A 11 14.88 -7.36 -17.31
CA TRP A 11 14.07 -8.56 -17.52
C TRP A 11 13.75 -9.29 -16.22
N LEU A 12 14.65 -9.25 -15.23
CA LEU A 12 14.38 -9.79 -13.89
C LEU A 12 13.18 -9.04 -13.27
N ALA A 13 13.18 -7.72 -13.34
CA ALA A 13 12.08 -6.89 -12.85
C ALA A 13 10.77 -7.16 -13.62
N LEU A 14 10.80 -7.19 -14.95
CA LEU A 14 9.61 -7.45 -15.77
C LEU A 14 8.98 -8.82 -15.48
N ARG A 15 9.80 -9.87 -15.31
CA ARG A 15 9.32 -11.23 -14.97
C ARG A 15 8.63 -11.31 -13.61
N ALA A 16 8.99 -10.45 -12.67
CA ALA A 16 8.33 -10.38 -11.37
C ALA A 16 6.92 -9.75 -11.47
N LEU A 17 6.67 -8.93 -12.49
CA LEU A 17 5.41 -8.20 -12.66
C LEU A 17 4.38 -8.97 -13.47
N PHE A 18 4.79 -9.57 -14.60
CA PHE A 18 3.88 -10.30 -15.48
C PHE A 18 4.61 -11.41 -16.23
N PRO A 19 3.89 -12.41 -16.78
CA PRO A 19 4.50 -13.52 -17.51
C PRO A 19 4.95 -13.05 -18.91
N ILE A 20 6.12 -12.43 -18.99
CA ILE A 20 6.73 -11.98 -20.24
C ILE A 20 6.99 -13.16 -21.19
N SER A 21 6.61 -13.01 -22.46
CA SER A 21 6.67 -14.10 -23.44
C SER A 21 7.97 -14.19 -24.24
N PHE A 22 8.82 -13.16 -24.17
CA PHE A 22 10.07 -13.06 -24.93
C PHE A 22 11.25 -12.67 -24.04
N SER A 23 12.46 -12.96 -24.53
CA SER A 23 13.72 -12.65 -23.87
C SER A 23 14.38 -11.39 -24.43
N ALA A 24 15.34 -10.84 -23.70
CA ALA A 24 16.17 -9.72 -24.19
C ALA A 24 16.87 -10.06 -25.51
N GLN A 25 17.30 -11.32 -25.66
CA GLN A 25 17.97 -11.77 -26.86
C GLN A 25 17.04 -11.76 -28.08
N ASP A 26 15.75 -12.02 -27.91
CA ASP A 26 14.79 -12.00 -29.01
C ASP A 26 14.64 -10.59 -29.60
N LEU A 27 14.65 -9.55 -28.75
CA LEU A 27 14.64 -8.16 -29.22
C LEU A 27 15.94 -7.74 -29.89
N ILE A 28 17.08 -8.17 -29.35
CA ILE A 28 18.39 -7.92 -29.97
C ILE A 28 18.44 -8.56 -31.36
N ASN A 29 17.89 -9.77 -31.51
CA ASN A 29 17.86 -10.47 -32.80
C ASN A 29 16.91 -9.79 -33.81
N GLU A 30 15.78 -9.22 -33.36
CA GLU A 30 14.85 -8.46 -34.21
C GLU A 30 15.48 -7.15 -34.72
N VAL A 31 16.25 -6.46 -33.88
CA VAL A 31 16.84 -5.14 -34.20
C VAL A 31 18.27 -5.26 -34.79
N GLY A 32 18.92 -6.41 -34.61
CA GLY A 32 20.25 -6.72 -35.12
C GLY A 32 21.41 -6.32 -34.20
N GLU A 33 21.36 -5.13 -33.60
CA GLU A 33 22.40 -4.63 -32.69
C GLU A 33 21.82 -4.05 -31.39
N VAL A 34 22.54 -4.28 -30.27
CA VAL A 34 22.19 -3.74 -28.94
C VAL A 34 22.17 -2.20 -28.96
N GLY A 35 23.07 -1.58 -29.74
CA GLY A 35 23.18 -0.12 -29.88
C GLY A 35 21.95 0.56 -30.50
N ALA A 36 21.14 -0.21 -31.24
CA ALA A 36 19.94 0.25 -31.93
C ALA A 36 18.65 0.00 -31.14
N LEU A 37 18.74 -0.59 -29.94
CA LEU A 37 17.61 -0.69 -29.02
C LEU A 37 17.20 0.71 -28.57
N ASP A 38 16.03 1.12 -29.05
CA ASP A 38 15.38 2.35 -28.63
C ASP A 38 14.41 2.10 -27.46
N SER A 39 14.33 3.07 -26.54
CA SER A 39 13.50 2.95 -25.34
C SER A 39 12.01 2.92 -25.67
N GLU A 40 11.57 3.63 -26.70
CA GLU A 40 10.17 3.65 -27.14
C GLU A 40 9.81 2.31 -27.76
N PHE A 41 10.70 1.76 -28.59
CA PHE A 41 10.53 0.41 -29.17
C PHE A 41 10.40 -0.67 -28.08
N VAL A 42 11.29 -0.69 -27.09
CA VAL A 42 11.22 -1.68 -25.99
C VAL A 42 9.94 -1.49 -25.19
N LEU A 43 9.56 -0.25 -24.86
CA LEU A 43 8.33 0.05 -24.13
C LEU A 43 7.09 -0.46 -24.87
N ASP A 44 6.96 -0.14 -26.16
CA ASP A 44 5.84 -0.57 -26.99
C ASP A 44 5.75 -2.09 -27.07
N ARG A 45 6.90 -2.76 -27.20
CA ARG A 45 6.96 -4.21 -27.29
C ARG A 45 6.53 -4.89 -25.99
N VAL A 46 7.00 -4.38 -24.86
CA VAL A 46 6.62 -4.85 -23.51
C VAL A 46 5.15 -4.59 -23.24
N LEU A 47 4.63 -3.39 -23.57
CA LEU A 47 3.21 -3.05 -23.37
C LEU A 47 2.29 -3.93 -24.23
N ALA A 48 2.68 -4.20 -25.48
CA ALA A 48 1.93 -5.09 -26.35
C ALA A 48 1.89 -6.53 -25.79
N ASP A 49 2.98 -6.99 -25.17
CA ASP A 49 3.03 -8.30 -24.53
C ASP A 49 2.21 -8.38 -23.24
N ALA A 50 2.30 -7.36 -22.39
CA ALA A 50 1.48 -7.25 -21.19
C ALA A 50 -0.02 -7.25 -21.51
N ARG A 51 -0.44 -6.56 -22.60
CA ARG A 51 -1.83 -6.59 -23.08
C ARG A 51 -2.26 -7.99 -23.51
N ARG A 52 -1.43 -8.71 -24.28
CA ARG A 52 -1.72 -10.11 -24.66
C ARG A 52 -1.82 -11.03 -23.44
N ALA A 53 -0.93 -10.88 -22.46
CA ALA A 53 -0.97 -11.65 -21.23
C ALA A 53 -2.26 -11.37 -20.44
N TYR A 54 -2.68 -10.10 -20.39
CA TYR A 54 -3.93 -9.69 -19.76
C TYR A 54 -5.16 -10.28 -20.47
N GLU A 55 -5.24 -10.16 -21.81
CA GLU A 55 -6.34 -10.72 -22.61
C GLU A 55 -6.46 -12.23 -22.44
N LYS A 56 -5.31 -12.94 -22.44
CA LYS A 56 -5.28 -14.38 -22.17
C LYS A 56 -5.89 -14.69 -20.80
N ARG A 57 -5.48 -13.96 -19.76
CA ARG A 57 -5.99 -14.16 -18.40
C ARG A 57 -7.48 -13.83 -18.27
N GLU A 58 -7.96 -12.78 -18.93
CA GLU A 58 -9.39 -12.45 -18.98
C GLU A 58 -10.19 -13.55 -19.69
N SER A 59 -9.64 -14.18 -20.72
CA SER A 59 -10.28 -15.32 -21.40
C SER A 59 -10.35 -16.58 -20.51
N GLU A 60 -9.36 -16.80 -19.64
CA GLU A 60 -9.32 -17.93 -18.70
C GLU A 60 -10.30 -17.75 -17.53
N LEU A 61 -10.46 -16.52 -17.03
CA LEU A 61 -11.28 -16.20 -15.87
C LEU A 61 -12.70 -15.75 -16.21
N SER A 62 -12.96 -15.32 -17.44
CA SER A 62 -14.12 -14.51 -17.89
C SER A 62 -14.10 -13.05 -17.40
N ALA A 63 -14.69 -12.16 -18.22
CA ALA A 63 -14.77 -10.72 -17.94
C ALA A 63 -15.34 -10.34 -16.55
N PRO A 64 -16.51 -10.86 -16.09
CA PRO A 64 -17.06 -10.44 -14.80
C PRO A 64 -16.16 -10.81 -13.62
N ILE A 65 -15.59 -12.03 -13.63
CA ILE A 65 -14.66 -12.49 -12.59
C ILE A 65 -13.38 -11.65 -12.62
N MET A 66 -12.87 -11.30 -13.80
CA MET A 66 -11.70 -10.44 -13.95
C MET A 66 -11.92 -9.05 -13.34
N ARG A 67 -13.08 -8.41 -13.56
CA ARG A 67 -13.40 -7.11 -12.96
C ARG A 67 -13.52 -7.16 -11.44
N GLU A 68 -14.08 -8.25 -10.90
CA GLU A 68 -14.12 -8.45 -9.45
C GLU A 68 -12.72 -8.68 -8.86
N LEU A 69 -11.87 -9.44 -9.56
CA LEU A 69 -10.48 -9.65 -9.17
C LEU A 69 -9.71 -8.32 -9.13
N GLU A 70 -9.80 -7.51 -10.20
CA GLU A 70 -9.17 -6.19 -10.28
C GLU A 70 -9.59 -5.29 -9.12
N ARG A 71 -10.90 -5.21 -8.85
CA ARG A 71 -11.42 -4.38 -7.77
C ARG A 71 -10.90 -4.84 -6.42
N LYS A 72 -10.90 -6.15 -6.16
CA LYS A 72 -10.41 -6.72 -4.89
C LYS A 72 -8.92 -6.46 -4.70
N ILE A 73 -8.11 -6.66 -5.74
CA ILE A 73 -6.66 -6.40 -5.67
C ILE A 73 -6.42 -4.91 -5.45
N LEU A 74 -7.07 -4.04 -6.23
CA LEU A 74 -6.90 -2.59 -6.12
C LEU A 74 -7.22 -2.10 -4.70
N LEU A 75 -8.36 -2.50 -4.15
CA LEU A 75 -8.77 -2.09 -2.80
C LEU A 75 -7.81 -2.64 -1.74
N SER A 76 -7.39 -3.90 -1.85
CA SER A 76 -6.48 -4.55 -0.89
C SER A 76 -5.09 -3.90 -0.88
N VAL A 77 -4.52 -3.64 -2.08
CA VAL A 77 -3.21 -3.00 -2.24
C VAL A 77 -3.26 -1.55 -1.75
N LEU A 78 -4.30 -0.81 -2.14
CA LEU A 78 -4.44 0.60 -1.76
C LEU A 78 -4.63 0.74 -0.24
N ASP A 79 -5.49 -0.07 0.39
CA ASP A 79 -5.68 -0.03 1.85
C ASP A 79 -4.37 -0.30 2.61
N LYS A 80 -3.63 -1.35 2.19
CA LYS A 80 -2.35 -1.68 2.80
C LYS A 80 -1.33 -0.55 2.65
N LYS A 81 -1.14 -0.04 1.43
CA LYS A 81 -0.16 1.00 1.13
C LYS A 81 -0.49 2.35 1.76
N TRP A 82 -1.78 2.70 1.79
CA TRP A 82 -2.24 3.91 2.45
C TRP A 82 -1.98 3.87 3.95
N ARG A 83 -2.27 2.74 4.62
CA ARG A 83 -1.96 2.57 6.04
C ARG A 83 -0.45 2.65 6.31
N GLU A 84 0.37 1.99 5.49
CA GLU A 84 1.83 2.11 5.55
C GLU A 84 2.26 3.59 5.43
N HIS A 85 1.72 4.33 4.45
CA HIS A 85 2.01 5.75 4.28
C HIS A 85 1.60 6.61 5.46
N LEU A 86 0.43 6.38 6.06
CA LEU A 86 0.01 7.12 7.27
C LEU A 86 1.02 6.94 8.41
N TYR A 87 1.54 5.73 8.61
CA TYR A 87 2.59 5.51 9.61
C TYR A 87 3.89 6.24 9.28
N GLU A 88 4.33 6.23 8.02
CA GLU A 88 5.52 7.00 7.60
C GLU A 88 5.32 8.51 7.78
N MET A 89 4.10 9.01 7.55
CA MET A 89 3.75 10.41 7.76
C MET A 89 3.74 10.80 9.25
N ASP A 90 3.27 9.92 10.13
CA ASP A 90 3.32 10.11 11.58
C ASP A 90 4.79 10.21 12.06
N TYR A 91 5.66 9.29 11.61
CA TYR A 91 7.09 9.35 11.92
C TYR A 91 7.77 10.61 11.38
N LEU A 92 7.44 11.00 10.14
CA LEU A 92 7.96 12.23 9.55
C LEU A 92 7.58 13.44 10.40
N GLN A 93 6.32 13.51 10.85
CA GLN A 93 5.81 14.59 11.69
C GLN A 93 6.55 14.70 13.04
N GLU A 94 6.84 13.57 13.70
CA GLU A 94 7.63 13.54 14.94
C GLU A 94 9.07 14.04 14.71
N GLY A 95 9.68 13.71 13.57
CA GLY A 95 11.05 14.06 13.22
C GLY A 95 11.28 15.54 12.85
N ILE A 96 10.23 16.26 12.45
CA ILE A 96 10.34 17.66 12.00
C ILE A 96 10.62 18.64 13.15
N GLY A 97 10.18 18.30 14.37
CA GLY A 97 10.47 19.11 15.56
C GLY A 97 11.97 19.34 15.78
N LEU A 98 12.81 18.35 15.43
CA LEU A 98 14.26 18.43 15.54
C LEU A 98 14.92 19.20 14.36
N ARG A 99 14.26 19.30 13.21
CA ARG A 99 14.79 19.95 11.99
C ARG A 99 14.53 21.46 11.92
N ALA A 100 13.58 21.95 12.72
CA ALA A 100 13.34 23.40 12.90
C ALA A 100 14.59 24.17 13.38
N MET A 101 15.57 23.47 13.95
CA MET A 101 16.87 24.03 14.35
C MET A 101 17.79 24.38 13.16
N ALA A 102 17.49 23.90 11.94
CA ALA A 102 18.32 24.05 10.74
C ALA A 102 18.00 25.30 9.87
N GLN A 103 17.26 26.27 10.38
CA GLN A 103 16.85 27.51 9.67
C GLN A 103 16.04 27.29 8.38
N ARG A 104 15.58 26.07 8.10
CA ARG A 104 14.58 25.80 7.05
C ARG A 104 13.19 25.80 7.64
N ASP A 105 12.20 26.19 6.83
CA ASP A 105 10.80 26.16 7.24
C ASP A 105 10.33 24.71 7.43
N PRO A 106 9.99 24.30 8.68
CA PRO A 106 9.57 22.93 8.98
C PRO A 106 8.37 22.46 8.16
N LEU A 107 7.46 23.37 7.82
CA LEU A 107 6.25 23.04 7.07
C LEU A 107 6.58 22.72 5.60
N VAL A 108 7.53 23.45 5.02
CA VAL A 108 7.93 23.25 3.61
C VAL A 108 8.65 21.92 3.44
N GLU A 109 9.56 21.57 4.36
CA GLU A 109 10.26 20.28 4.31
C GLU A 109 9.28 19.12 4.54
N TYR A 110 8.30 19.26 5.46
CA TYR A 110 7.23 18.27 5.64
C TYR A 110 6.45 18.01 4.35
N GLN A 111 6.00 19.09 3.68
CA GLN A 111 5.20 18.96 2.46
C GLN A 111 6.01 18.31 1.34
N ARG A 112 7.28 18.68 1.20
CA ARG A 112 8.17 18.13 0.19
C ARG A 112 8.43 16.64 0.43
N GLU A 113 8.89 16.29 1.62
CA GLU A 113 9.18 14.88 1.96
C GLU A 113 7.91 14.03 1.97
N GLY A 114 6.80 14.58 2.46
CA GLY A 114 5.49 13.91 2.41
C GLY A 114 5.03 13.64 0.98
N TYR A 115 5.26 14.56 0.04
CA TYR A 115 4.96 14.35 -1.37
C TYR A 115 5.86 13.29 -2.01
N ASP A 116 7.15 13.28 -1.68
CA ASP A 116 8.09 12.26 -2.16
C ASP A 116 7.68 10.86 -1.68
N LEU A 117 7.30 10.73 -0.40
CA LEU A 117 6.75 9.50 0.18
C LEU A 117 5.43 9.08 -0.48
N PHE A 118 4.53 10.01 -0.74
CA PHE A 118 3.28 9.75 -1.43
C PHE A 118 3.52 9.24 -2.86
N SER A 119 4.44 9.87 -3.60
CA SER A 119 4.79 9.48 -4.96
C SER A 119 5.38 8.07 -5.00
N ALA A 120 6.31 7.78 -4.08
CA ALA A 120 6.87 6.44 -3.91
C ALA A 120 5.80 5.39 -3.55
N MET A 121 4.85 5.74 -2.67
CA MET A 121 3.70 4.88 -2.35
C MET A 121 2.86 4.60 -3.60
N MET A 122 2.55 5.63 -4.39
CA MET A 122 1.74 5.47 -5.61
C MET A 122 2.42 4.59 -6.66
N ASP A 123 3.75 4.69 -6.81
CA ASP A 123 4.49 3.81 -7.71
C ASP A 123 4.52 2.36 -7.20
N ALA A 124 4.70 2.16 -5.89
CA ALA A 124 4.59 0.83 -5.28
C ALA A 124 3.18 0.23 -5.42
N VAL A 125 2.12 1.04 -5.35
CA VAL A 125 0.74 0.60 -5.60
C VAL A 125 0.59 0.10 -7.04
N LYS A 126 1.09 0.84 -8.04
CA LYS A 126 1.03 0.43 -9.44
C LYS A 126 1.77 -0.91 -9.66
N GLU A 127 2.97 -1.03 -9.09
CA GLU A 127 3.79 -2.23 -9.21
C GLU A 127 3.10 -3.46 -8.58
N GLN A 128 2.61 -3.32 -7.34
CA GLN A 128 1.93 -4.40 -6.63
C GLN A 128 0.62 -4.80 -7.29
N LEU A 129 -0.14 -3.84 -7.82
CA LEU A 129 -1.38 -4.11 -8.54
C LEU A 129 -1.12 -5.04 -9.72
N VAL A 130 -0.13 -4.72 -10.57
CA VAL A 130 0.23 -5.53 -11.74
C VAL A 130 0.73 -6.90 -11.31
N GLY A 131 1.68 -6.96 -10.37
CA GLY A 131 2.23 -8.21 -9.86
C GLY A 131 1.16 -9.15 -9.28
N HIS A 132 0.25 -8.62 -8.46
CA HIS A 132 -0.86 -9.40 -7.89
C HIS A 132 -1.87 -9.81 -8.95
N LEU A 133 -2.16 -8.95 -9.94
CA LEU A 133 -3.10 -9.25 -11.00
C LEU A 133 -2.72 -10.54 -11.73
N PHE A 134 -1.44 -10.70 -12.05
CA PHE A 134 -0.92 -11.86 -12.79
C PHE A 134 -0.57 -13.06 -11.91
N SER A 135 -0.19 -12.87 -10.64
CA SER A 135 0.19 -13.96 -9.72
C SER A 135 -0.95 -14.53 -8.88
N ALA A 136 -2.09 -13.82 -8.75
CA ALA A 136 -3.18 -14.25 -7.90
C ALA A 136 -3.78 -15.60 -8.35
N GLU A 137 -3.89 -16.56 -7.43
CA GLU A 137 -4.67 -17.77 -7.62
C GLU A 137 -6.15 -17.43 -7.38
N VAL A 138 -6.98 -17.61 -8.41
CA VAL A 138 -8.42 -17.37 -8.35
C VAL A 138 -9.15 -18.67 -8.04
N GLN A 139 -9.91 -18.68 -6.95
CA GLN A 139 -10.84 -19.75 -6.60
C GLN A 139 -12.26 -19.23 -6.77
N VAL A 140 -13.04 -19.90 -7.61
CA VAL A 140 -14.44 -19.56 -7.85
C VAL A 140 -15.30 -20.47 -6.97
N GLU A 141 -15.77 -19.96 -5.84
CA GLU A 141 -16.80 -20.62 -5.02
C GLU A 141 -18.14 -19.93 -5.26
N GLY A 142 -18.97 -20.50 -6.15
CA GLY A 142 -20.26 -19.93 -6.54
C GLY A 142 -20.11 -18.58 -7.26
N ASP A 143 -20.87 -17.57 -6.83
CA ASP A 143 -20.87 -16.20 -7.41
C ASP A 143 -19.83 -15.28 -6.75
N GLN A 144 -18.97 -15.81 -5.87
CA GLN A 144 -17.95 -15.05 -5.15
C GLN A 144 -16.54 -15.42 -5.63
N VAL A 145 -15.82 -14.42 -6.17
CA VAL A 145 -14.42 -14.58 -6.59
C VAL A 145 -13.50 -14.48 -5.38
N GLY A 146 -13.00 -15.61 -4.87
CA GLY A 146 -11.98 -15.63 -3.82
C GLY A 146 -10.59 -15.58 -4.44
N ALA A 147 -9.75 -14.63 -4.03
CA ALA A 147 -8.34 -14.62 -4.43
C ALA A 147 -7.48 -14.89 -3.18
N LYS A 148 -6.76 -16.01 -3.21
CA LYS A 148 -6.03 -16.53 -2.06
C LYS A 148 -4.92 -15.54 -1.66
N GLY A 149 -4.92 -15.10 -0.39
CA GLY A 149 -3.95 -14.14 0.13
C GLY A 149 -4.30 -12.65 -0.05
N LEU A 150 -5.44 -12.33 -0.68
CA LEU A 150 -5.90 -10.94 -0.91
C LEU A 150 -7.04 -10.51 0.01
N THR A 151 -7.70 -11.46 0.69
CA THR A 151 -8.61 -11.16 1.79
C THR A 151 -7.79 -10.65 2.97
N PRO A 152 -7.95 -9.38 3.40
CA PRO A 152 -7.37 -8.96 4.66
C PRO A 152 -7.97 -9.86 5.73
N THR A 153 -7.15 -10.68 6.40
CA THR A 153 -7.49 -11.06 7.76
C THR A 153 -7.74 -9.74 8.48
N PRO A 154 -8.91 -9.51 9.10
CA PRO A 154 -9.08 -8.32 9.91
C PRO A 154 -7.95 -8.37 10.92
N ALA A 155 -6.98 -7.47 10.77
CA ALA A 155 -5.93 -7.33 11.75
C ALA A 155 -6.68 -7.12 13.07
N PRO A 156 -6.40 -7.90 14.13
CA PRO A 156 -6.93 -7.53 15.43
C PRO A 156 -6.49 -6.09 15.62
N VAL A 157 -7.46 -5.19 15.75
CA VAL A 157 -7.20 -3.80 16.08
C VAL A 157 -6.67 -3.85 17.51
N SER A 158 -5.39 -4.20 17.65
CA SER A 158 -4.66 -4.01 18.89
C SER A 158 -4.63 -2.51 19.02
N GLN A 159 -5.51 -1.99 19.88
CA GLN A 159 -5.39 -0.63 20.36
C GLN A 159 -3.96 -0.53 20.87
N LEU A 160 -3.14 0.24 20.15
CA LEU A 160 -1.77 0.53 20.52
C LEU A 160 -1.81 1.11 21.93
N GLN A 161 -1.52 0.28 22.94
CA GLN A 161 -1.24 0.76 24.28
C GLN A 161 0.18 1.32 24.22
N TYR A 162 0.25 2.63 24.06
CA TYR A 162 1.48 3.37 24.28
C TYR A 162 1.84 3.23 25.77
N SER A 163 2.75 2.31 26.08
CA SER A 163 3.48 2.33 27.35
C SER A 163 4.49 3.46 27.29
N ALA A 164 4.00 4.71 27.35
CA ALA A 164 4.84 5.80 27.80
C ALA A 164 5.29 5.45 29.22
N ALA A 165 6.60 5.50 29.49
CA ALA A 165 7.13 5.32 30.83
C ALA A 165 6.37 6.25 31.77
N GLU A 166 5.57 5.65 32.65
CA GLU A 166 4.68 6.34 33.58
C GLU A 166 5.56 7.12 34.56
N ILE A 167 5.65 8.43 34.36
CA ILE A 167 5.98 9.33 35.45
C ILE A 167 4.78 9.22 36.40
N GLU A 168 5.02 8.65 37.59
CA GLU A 168 4.04 8.53 38.66
C GLU A 168 3.50 9.93 39.04
N THR A 169 2.44 10.35 38.37
CA THR A 169 1.49 11.32 38.92
C THR A 169 0.36 10.54 39.54
N THR A 170 0.40 10.44 40.86
CA THR A 170 -0.72 10.00 41.70
C THR A 170 -1.97 10.78 41.33
N SER A 171 -2.85 10.21 40.52
CA SER A 171 -4.21 10.72 40.33
C SER A 171 -5.15 9.88 41.19
N SER A 172 -5.59 10.50 42.27
CA SER A 172 -6.69 10.05 43.12
C SER A 172 -7.90 9.69 42.25
N GLY A 173 -8.46 8.50 42.50
CA GLY A 173 -9.62 7.96 41.79
C GLY A 173 -10.88 8.82 41.93
N GLU A 174 -10.98 9.86 41.11
CA GLU A 174 -12.19 10.65 40.99
C GLU A 174 -13.16 9.95 40.03
N THR A 175 -14.32 9.56 40.57
CA THR A 175 -15.39 8.97 39.77
C THR A 175 -15.89 10.00 38.76
N SER A 176 -15.73 9.71 37.46
CA SER A 176 -16.18 10.57 36.36
C SER A 176 -17.64 11.02 36.54
N ARG A 177 -17.93 12.31 36.30
CA ARG A 177 -19.26 12.94 36.51
C ARG A 177 -20.41 12.23 35.78
N ASN A 178 -20.15 11.53 34.68
CA ASN A 178 -21.18 10.80 33.92
C ASN A 178 -21.20 9.29 34.19
N ALA A 179 -20.26 8.76 34.98
CA ALA A 179 -20.22 7.35 35.36
C ALA A 179 -21.43 6.97 36.24
N PRO A 180 -21.83 5.69 36.27
CA PRO A 180 -22.82 5.20 37.23
C PRO A 180 -22.35 5.48 38.67
N CYS A 181 -23.26 5.96 39.52
CA CYS A 181 -22.91 6.37 40.87
C CYS A 181 -22.59 5.13 41.74
N PRO A 182 -21.46 5.14 42.50
CA PRO A 182 -21.00 3.97 43.25
C PRO A 182 -21.89 3.60 44.45
N CYS A 183 -22.88 4.42 44.80
CA CYS A 183 -23.88 4.12 45.83
C CYS A 183 -24.96 3.10 45.39
N GLY A 184 -24.91 2.60 44.15
CA GLY A 184 -25.87 1.60 43.65
C GLY A 184 -27.26 2.15 43.28
N SER A 185 -27.44 3.48 43.24
CA SER A 185 -28.73 4.12 42.98
C SER A 185 -29.24 4.03 41.52
N GLY A 186 -28.44 3.47 40.61
CA GLY A 186 -28.75 3.40 39.17
C GLY A 186 -28.71 4.75 38.42
N LYS A 187 -28.36 5.86 39.09
CA LYS A 187 -28.25 7.20 38.50
C LYS A 187 -26.79 7.56 38.16
N LYS A 188 -26.57 8.47 37.21
CA LYS A 188 -25.23 9.02 36.89
C LYS A 188 -24.70 9.85 38.07
N TYR A 189 -23.38 9.82 38.32
CA TYR A 189 -22.73 10.44 39.48
C TYR A 189 -23.12 11.92 39.69
N LYS A 190 -23.10 12.74 38.63
CA LYS A 190 -23.52 14.16 38.67
C LYS A 190 -24.99 14.41 39.05
N ARG A 191 -25.85 13.39 39.00
CA ARG A 191 -27.27 13.48 39.38
C ARG A 191 -27.55 12.81 40.72
N CYS A 192 -26.50 12.46 41.46
CA CYS A 192 -26.55 11.83 42.76
C CYS A 192 -25.50 12.50 43.66
N HIS A 193 -24.41 11.82 44.01
CA HIS A 193 -23.40 12.33 44.95
C HIS A 193 -22.48 13.42 44.36
N GLY A 194 -22.47 13.61 43.04
CA GLY A 194 -21.80 14.71 42.36
C GLY A 194 -22.73 15.88 42.00
N ALA A 195 -23.94 15.91 42.57
CA ALA A 195 -24.85 17.05 42.47
C ALA A 195 -24.50 18.03 43.59
N SER A 196 -23.75 19.07 43.25
CA SER A 196 -23.74 20.32 44.03
C SER A 196 -24.91 21.19 43.57
#